data_AF-A0A6G3X0H1-F1
#
_entry.id   AF-A0A6G3X0H1-F1
#
_cell.length_a   1.000
_cell.length_b   1.000
_cell.length_c   1.000
_cell.angle_alpha   90.00
_cell.angle_beta   90.00
_cell.angle_gamma   90.00
#
_symmetry.space_group_name_H-M   'P 1'
#
loop_
_entity.id
_entity.type
_entity.pdbx_description
1 polymer ?
#
loop_
_entity_poly.entity_id
_entity_poly.type
_entity_poly.pdbx_seq_one_letter_code
_entity_poly.pdbx_strand_id
1 'polypeptide(L)'
;HRANVDAKRSSTILRAVRVARRLEEAATMNLPEALARLELIPGIGPWTSAETLQRSNGAPDAVTVGDLHLPGIVGHALADHRDADDEEMLTLLTPYEGQRHRATRLILLSGHTPKRRAPRMTPGNITHL
;
A
#
# COMPACT_ATOMS: atom_id res chain seq x y z
N HIS A 1 -14.01 17.38 -14.69
CA HIS A 1 -14.37 15.93 -14.75
C HIS A 1 -15.35 15.59 -13.62
N ARG A 2 -16.43 14.83 -13.89
CA ARG A 2 -17.50 14.58 -12.89
C ARG A 2 -17.08 13.68 -11.71
N ALA A 3 -16.07 12.82 -11.90
CA ALA A 3 -15.65 11.83 -10.91
C ALA A 3 -14.51 12.29 -9.98
N ASN A 4 -14.04 13.54 -10.11
CA ASN A 4 -12.88 14.07 -9.37
C ASN A 4 -11.57 13.24 -9.48
N VAL A 5 -11.37 12.48 -10.56
CA VAL A 5 -10.12 11.77 -10.91
C VAL A 5 -9.36 12.50 -12.03
N ASP A 6 -8.05 12.72 -11.85
CA ASP A 6 -7.18 13.35 -12.85
C ASP A 6 -6.91 12.45 -14.08
N ALA A 7 -6.36 13.04 -15.14
CA ALA A 7 -6.10 12.37 -16.41
C ALA A 7 -5.09 11.20 -16.29
N LYS A 8 -4.09 11.31 -15.41
CA LYS A 8 -3.08 10.26 -15.21
C LYS A 8 -3.74 9.03 -14.56
N ARG A 9 -4.50 9.22 -13.49
CA ARG A 9 -5.20 8.14 -12.78
C ARG A 9 -6.27 7.47 -13.66
N SER A 10 -7.10 8.26 -14.34
CA SER A 10 -8.13 7.72 -15.25
C SER A 10 -7.52 6.90 -16.39
N SER A 11 -6.39 7.35 -16.96
CA SER A 11 -5.67 6.58 -17.98
C SER A 11 -5.14 5.24 -17.46
N THR A 12 -4.63 5.18 -16.22
CA THR A 12 -4.21 3.92 -15.59
C THR A 12 -5.38 2.96 -15.42
N ILE A 13 -6.52 3.45 -14.94
CA ILE A 13 -7.75 2.65 -14.78
C ILE A 13 -8.19 2.06 -16.13
N LEU A 14 -8.21 2.87 -17.19
CA LEU A 14 -8.61 2.40 -18.53
C LEU A 14 -7.65 1.34 -19.08
N ARG A 15 -6.34 1.44 -18.80
CA ARG A 15 -5.38 0.38 -19.15
C ARG A 15 -5.67 -0.92 -18.40
N ALA A 16 -5.95 -0.85 -17.10
CA ALA A 16 -6.30 -2.02 -16.29
C ALA A 16 -7.57 -2.72 -16.80
N VAL A 17 -8.63 -1.95 -17.08
CA VAL A 17 -9.91 -2.48 -17.60
C VAL A 17 -9.72 -3.25 -18.90
N ARG A 18 -8.89 -2.76 -19.83
CA ARG A 18 -8.63 -3.44 -21.12
C ARG A 18 -8.02 -4.84 -20.96
N VAL A 19 -7.34 -5.10 -19.85
CA VAL A 19 -6.67 -6.38 -19.57
C VAL A 19 -7.24 -7.07 -18.33
N ALA A 20 -8.48 -6.74 -17.93
CA ALA A 20 -9.09 -7.24 -16.68
C ALA A 20 -8.97 -8.77 -16.51
N ARG A 21 -9.22 -9.55 -17.57
CA ARG A 21 -9.07 -11.02 -17.53
C ARG A 21 -7.66 -11.48 -17.12
N ARG A 22 -6.62 -10.74 -17.51
CA ARG A 22 -5.22 -11.04 -17.13
C ARG A 22 -4.90 -10.66 -15.69
N LEU A 23 -5.64 -9.70 -15.12
CA LEU A 23 -5.52 -9.33 -13.72
C LEU A 23 -6.23 -10.34 -12.81
N GLU A 24 -7.37 -10.88 -13.23
CA GLU A 24 -8.07 -11.95 -12.49
C GLU A 24 -7.19 -13.19 -12.26
N GLU A 25 -6.28 -13.50 -13.19
CA GLU A 25 -5.31 -14.60 -13.03
C GLU A 25 -4.41 -14.43 -11.78
N ALA A 26 -4.23 -13.20 -11.27
CA ALA A 26 -3.47 -12.95 -10.04
C ALA A 26 -4.11 -13.55 -8.78
N ALA A 27 -5.42 -13.85 -8.81
CA ALA A 27 -6.13 -14.49 -7.68
C ALA A 27 -5.59 -15.88 -7.34
N THR A 28 -4.96 -16.56 -8.29
CA THR A 28 -4.43 -17.93 -8.13
C THR A 28 -2.91 -17.99 -8.18
N MET A 29 -2.22 -16.85 -8.30
CA MET A 29 -0.75 -16.78 -8.36
C MET A 29 -0.14 -16.69 -6.96
N ASN A 30 1.14 -17.06 -6.87
CA ASN A 30 1.90 -16.70 -5.67
C ASN A 30 2.09 -15.17 -5.61
N LEU A 31 2.38 -14.65 -4.42
CA LEU A 31 2.41 -13.21 -4.20
C LEU A 31 3.42 -12.46 -5.10
N PRO A 32 4.68 -12.90 -5.25
CA PRO A 32 5.63 -12.23 -6.14
C PRO A 32 5.14 -12.13 -7.60
N GLU A 33 4.57 -13.20 -8.13
CA GLU A 33 4.02 -13.22 -9.50
C GLU A 33 2.78 -12.34 -9.64
N ALA A 34 1.90 -12.33 -8.64
CA ALA A 34 0.72 -11.49 -8.60
C ALA A 34 1.09 -10.00 -8.57
N LEU A 35 2.07 -9.61 -7.75
CA LEU A 35 2.58 -8.23 -7.70
C LEU A 35 3.13 -7.81 -9.07
N ALA A 36 4.04 -8.63 -9.63
CA ALA A 36 4.63 -8.38 -10.94
C ALA A 36 3.56 -8.27 -12.03
N ARG A 37 2.50 -9.10 -11.98
CA ARG A 37 1.39 -9.06 -12.93
C ARG A 37 0.67 -7.71 -12.93
N LEU A 38 0.40 -7.15 -11.75
CA LEU A 38 -0.28 -5.87 -11.61
C LEU A 38 0.63 -4.70 -12.06
N GLU A 39 1.93 -4.78 -11.73
CA GLU A 39 2.92 -3.75 -12.03
C GLU A 39 3.28 -3.64 -13.52
N LEU A 40 2.91 -4.63 -14.35
CA LEU A 40 3.00 -4.51 -15.81
C LEU A 40 2.09 -3.41 -16.38
N ILE A 41 1.12 -2.91 -15.62
CA ILE A 41 0.25 -1.81 -16.06
C ILE A 41 0.95 -0.48 -15.77
N PRO A 42 1.27 0.34 -16.80
CA PRO A 42 1.86 1.65 -16.57
C PRO A 42 1.00 2.50 -15.64
N GLY A 43 1.62 2.97 -14.55
CA GLY A 43 0.95 3.74 -13.48
C GLY A 43 0.52 2.93 -12.27
N ILE A 44 0.73 1.61 -12.26
CA ILE A 44 0.67 0.76 -11.06
C ILE A 44 2.12 0.47 -10.66
N GLY A 45 2.46 0.78 -9.41
CA GLY A 45 3.77 0.46 -8.82
C GLY A 45 3.61 -0.35 -7.53
N PRO A 46 4.73 -0.62 -6.81
CA PRO A 46 4.76 -1.51 -5.66
C PRO A 46 3.74 -1.19 -4.56
N TRP A 47 3.53 0.10 -4.27
CA TRP A 47 2.52 0.54 -3.31
C TRP A 47 1.10 0.11 -3.75
N THR A 48 0.74 0.40 -5.00
CA THR A 48 -0.61 0.10 -5.51
C THR A 48 -0.85 -1.39 -5.67
N SER A 49 0.14 -2.15 -6.14
CA SER A 49 0.03 -3.60 -6.32
C SER A 49 -0.15 -4.30 -4.96
N ALA A 50 0.65 -3.94 -3.95
CA ALA A 50 0.50 -4.44 -2.59
C ALA A 50 -0.89 -4.11 -2.02
N GLU A 51 -1.28 -2.83 -2.00
CA GLU A 51 -2.57 -2.37 -1.46
C GLU A 51 -3.77 -3.04 -2.15
N THR A 52 -3.66 -3.32 -3.45
CA THR A 52 -4.68 -4.04 -4.21
C THR A 52 -4.78 -5.48 -3.73
N LEU A 53 -3.69 -6.24 -3.76
CA LEU A 53 -3.70 -7.67 -3.41
C LEU A 53 -4.03 -7.95 -1.95
N GLN A 54 -3.69 -7.03 -1.03
CA GLN A 54 -4.13 -7.10 0.35
C GLN A 54 -5.66 -7.11 0.47
N ARG A 55 -6.36 -6.27 -0.32
CA ARG A 55 -7.82 -6.09 -0.24
C ARG A 55 -8.59 -7.08 -1.09
N SER A 56 -8.10 -7.38 -2.29
CA SER A 56 -8.80 -8.28 -3.21
C SER A 56 -8.52 -9.74 -2.90
N ASN A 57 -7.27 -10.08 -2.59
CA ASN A 57 -6.81 -11.47 -2.47
C ASN A 57 -6.49 -11.85 -1.01
N GLY A 58 -6.52 -10.90 -0.07
CA GLY A 58 -6.15 -11.14 1.32
C GLY A 58 -4.67 -11.46 1.52
N ALA A 59 -3.79 -10.96 0.64
CA ALA A 59 -2.37 -11.26 0.64
C ALA A 59 -1.71 -10.99 2.01
N PRO A 60 -1.26 -12.03 2.74
CA PRO A 60 -0.87 -11.90 4.14
C PRO A 60 0.51 -11.25 4.33
N ASP A 61 1.32 -11.22 3.27
CA ASP A 61 2.73 -10.82 3.32
C ASP A 61 3.09 -9.66 2.39
N ALA A 62 2.10 -9.05 1.74
CA ALA A 62 2.29 -7.93 0.82
C ALA A 62 2.46 -6.63 1.63
N VAL A 63 3.68 -6.28 2.06
CA VAL A 63 3.93 -5.03 2.80
C VAL A 63 3.88 -3.82 1.86
N THR A 64 3.16 -2.77 2.25
CA THR A 64 3.06 -1.52 1.47
C THR A 64 4.29 -0.64 1.67
N VAL A 65 5.35 -0.90 0.92
CA VAL A 65 6.53 -0.01 0.87
C VAL A 65 6.21 1.29 0.13
N GLY A 66 6.92 2.36 0.46
CA GLY A 66 6.72 3.70 -0.07
C GLY A 66 5.50 4.42 0.53
N ASP A 67 4.89 3.87 1.58
CA ASP A 67 3.84 4.56 2.33
C ASP A 67 4.47 5.61 3.26
N LEU A 68 3.87 6.81 3.27
CA LEU A 68 4.41 7.95 4.01
C LEU A 68 4.40 7.76 5.54
N HIS A 69 3.47 6.95 6.07
CA HIS A 69 3.25 6.86 7.52
C HIS A 69 3.53 5.46 8.06
N LEU A 70 3.35 4.43 7.24
CA LEU A 70 3.45 3.04 7.67
C LEU A 70 4.78 2.71 8.35
N PRO A 71 5.95 3.11 7.81
CA PRO A 71 7.22 2.81 8.44
C PRO A 71 7.33 3.39 9.84
N GLY A 72 7.04 4.69 10.01
CA GLY A 72 7.09 5.35 11.32
C GLY A 72 6.07 4.82 12.33
N ILE A 73 4.93 4.29 11.88
CA ILE A 73 3.97 3.62 12.77
C ILE A 73 4.52 2.27 13.23
N VAL A 74 5.02 1.44 12.31
CA VAL A 74 5.58 0.12 12.63
C VAL A 74 6.81 0.26 13.52
N GLY A 75 7.72 1.18 13.18
CA GLY A 75 8.92 1.48 13.95
C GLY A 75 8.60 1.96 15.37
N HIS A 76 7.62 2.85 15.53
CA HIS A 76 7.18 3.27 16.86
C HIS A 76 6.61 2.09 17.65
N ALA A 77 5.76 1.27 17.04
CA ALA A 77 5.07 0.20 17.75
C ALA A 77 5.99 -0.95 18.17
N LEU A 78 7.02 -1.25 17.37
CA LEU A 78 7.89 -2.41 17.59
C LEU A 78 9.23 -2.04 18.24
N ALA A 79 9.67 -0.78 18.15
CA ALA A 79 11.01 -0.37 18.58
C ALA A 79 11.06 1.03 19.23
N ASP A 80 9.91 1.66 19.51
CA ASP A 80 9.82 3.08 19.90
C ASP A 80 10.55 4.03 18.92
N HIS A 81 10.69 3.60 17.66
CA HIS A 81 11.42 4.29 16.61
C HIS A 81 10.48 4.89 15.56
N ARG A 82 10.01 6.10 15.83
CA ARG A 82 8.95 6.76 15.05
C ARG A 82 9.36 7.33 13.67
N ASP A 83 10.65 7.34 13.37
CA ASP A 83 11.22 7.92 12.14
C ASP A 83 11.82 6.82 11.24
N ALA A 84 11.41 5.57 11.48
CA ALA A 84 11.82 4.41 10.69
C ALA A 84 11.48 4.61 9.20
N ASP A 85 12.37 4.15 8.33
CA ASP A 85 12.14 4.06 6.90
C ASP A 85 11.64 2.66 6.46
N ASP A 86 11.46 2.47 5.15
CA ASP A 86 10.99 1.19 4.60
C ASP A 86 11.94 0.02 4.90
N GLU A 87 13.26 0.24 4.88
CA GLU A 87 14.25 -0.82 5.13
C GLU A 87 14.23 -1.25 6.60
N GLU A 88 14.14 -0.27 7.50
CA GLU A 88 14.01 -0.50 8.94
C GLU A 88 12.66 -1.17 9.26
N MET A 89 11.57 -0.72 8.65
CA MET A 89 10.26 -1.36 8.77
C MET A 89 10.30 -2.82 8.34
N LEU A 90 10.88 -3.13 7.19
CA LEU A 90 11.01 -4.50 6.70
C LEU A 90 11.86 -5.36 7.63
N THR A 91 12.95 -4.80 8.17
CA THR A 91 13.81 -5.48 9.15
C THR A 91 13.03 -5.82 10.42
N LEU A 92 12.27 -4.87 10.97
CA LEU A 92 11.42 -5.08 12.16
C LEU A 92 10.30 -6.09 11.92
N LEU A 93 9.86 -6.25 10.68
CA LEU A 93 8.82 -7.20 10.29
C LEU A 93 9.35 -8.61 9.99
N THR A 94 10.67 -8.83 9.96
CA THR A 94 11.30 -10.15 9.70
C THR A 94 10.71 -11.29 10.58
N PRO A 95 10.43 -11.11 11.88
CA PRO A 95 9.81 -12.16 12.70
C PRO A 95 8.42 -12.61 12.24
N TYR A 96 7.77 -11.84 11.35
CA TYR A 96 6.43 -12.08 10.83
C TYR A 96 6.43 -12.51 9.36
N GLU A 97 7.55 -12.97 8.80
CA GLU A 97 7.62 -13.47 7.42
C GLU A 97 6.45 -14.42 7.07
N GLY A 98 5.85 -14.21 5.90
CA GLY A 98 4.62 -14.87 5.47
C GLY A 98 3.33 -14.27 6.03
N GLN A 99 3.42 -13.34 6.99
CA GLN A 99 2.30 -12.66 7.66
C GLN A 99 2.55 -11.15 7.85
N ARG A 100 3.56 -10.56 7.20
CA ARG A 100 4.03 -9.20 7.52
C ARG A 100 2.93 -8.15 7.34
N HIS A 101 2.14 -8.23 6.27
CA HIS A 101 1.00 -7.33 6.09
C HIS A 101 -0.04 -7.47 7.21
N ARG A 102 -0.33 -8.69 7.65
CA ARG A 102 -1.28 -8.91 8.77
C ARG A 102 -0.73 -8.33 10.08
N ALA A 103 0.55 -8.51 10.37
CA ALA A 103 1.19 -7.89 11.52
C ALA A 103 1.08 -6.37 11.45
N THR A 104 1.44 -5.76 10.32
CA THR A 104 1.27 -4.33 10.07
C THR A 104 -0.18 -3.87 10.25
N ARG A 105 -1.15 -4.62 9.72
CA ARG A 105 -2.58 -4.29 9.83
C ARG A 105 -3.05 -4.33 11.29
N LEU A 106 -2.59 -5.30 12.07
CA LEU A 106 -2.90 -5.40 13.50
C LEU A 106 -2.26 -4.25 14.30
N ILE A 107 -1.03 -3.85 13.98
CA ILE A 107 -0.39 -2.66 14.57
C ILE A 107 -1.24 -1.41 14.30
N LEU A 108 -1.66 -1.19 13.04
CA LEU A 108 -2.52 -0.06 12.69
C LEU A 108 -3.86 -0.07 13.45
N LEU A 109 -4.45 -1.25 13.66
CA LEU A 109 -5.71 -1.41 14.40
C LEU A 109 -5.54 -1.26 15.91
N SER A 110 -4.35 -1.48 16.46
CA SER A 110 -4.08 -1.34 17.90
C SER A 110 -4.18 0.12 18.39
N GLY A 111 -4.02 1.09 17.48
CA GLY A 111 -3.94 2.51 17.83
C GLY A 111 -2.62 2.91 18.51
N HIS A 112 -1.67 1.98 18.69
CA HIS A 112 -0.33 2.24 19.21
C HIS A 112 0.53 2.95 18.15
N THR A 113 0.20 4.23 17.94
CA THR A 113 0.77 5.08 16.90
C THR A 113 1.51 6.26 17.52
N PRO A 114 2.54 6.80 16.85
CA PRO A 114 3.32 7.90 17.39
C PRO A 114 2.45 9.13 17.62
N LYS A 115 2.78 9.90 18.68
CA LYS A 115 2.10 11.16 18.96
C LYS A 115 2.18 12.11 17.76
N ARG A 116 1.08 12.79 17.55
CA ARG A 116 0.91 13.76 16.47
C ARG A 116 1.88 14.94 16.59
N ARG A 117 2.55 15.29 15.48
CA ARG A 117 3.47 16.44 15.40
C ARG A 117 2.76 17.79 15.17
N ALA A 118 1.69 17.82 14.35
CA ALA A 118 1.04 19.07 13.92
C ALA A 118 -0.46 18.91 13.61
N PRO A 119 -1.29 19.99 13.62
CA PRO A 119 -2.71 20.00 13.25
C PRO A 119 -3.04 19.46 11.84
N ARG A 120 -4.34 19.25 11.52
CA ARG A 120 -4.71 18.47 10.31
C ARG A 120 -4.48 19.37 9.11
N MET A 121 -3.85 18.86 8.07
CA MET A 121 -3.82 19.58 6.79
C MET A 121 -5.26 19.76 6.32
N THR A 122 -5.60 20.98 5.92
CA THR A 122 -6.90 21.29 5.30
C THR A 122 -6.99 20.52 3.97
N PRO A 123 -8.11 19.83 3.68
CA PRO A 123 -8.26 19.12 2.41
C PRO A 123 -8.04 20.05 1.20
N GLY A 124 -7.19 19.65 0.25
CA GLY A 124 -7.00 20.39 -1.00
C GLY A 124 -8.16 20.16 -1.98
N ASN A 125 -8.52 21.18 -2.76
CA ASN A 125 -9.49 21.05 -3.85
C ASN A 125 -8.77 20.93 -5.20
N ILE A 126 -8.88 19.76 -5.83
CA ILE A 126 -8.24 19.44 -7.12
C ILE A 126 -9.08 19.83 -8.34
N THR A 127 -10.29 20.41 -8.19
CA THR A 127 -11.10 20.85 -9.33
C THR A 127 -10.54 22.06 -10.06
N HIS A 128 -9.50 22.71 -9.52
CA HIS A 128 -8.86 23.92 -10.05
C HIS A 128 -7.43 23.69 -10.58
N LEU A 129 -6.97 22.44 -10.62
CA LEU A 129 -5.70 22.03 -11.24
C LEU A 129 -5.95 21.46 -12.63
#